data_AF-A0A812KA09-F1
#
_entry.id   AF-A0A812KA09-F1
#
_cell.length_a   1.000
_cell.length_b   1.000
_cell.length_c   1.000
_cell.angle_alpha   90.00
_cell.angle_beta   90.00
_cell.angle_gamma   90.00
#
_symmetry.space_group_name_H-M   'P 1'
#
loop_
_entity.id
_entity.type
_entity.pdbx_description
1 polymer ?
#
loop_
_entity_poly.entity_id
_entity_poly.type
_entity_poly.pdbx_seq_one_letter_code
_entity_poly.pdbx_strand_id
1 'polypeptide(L)'
;GERFPGLYATRAFGDIAGQALGIVSQPDIRKTSFDRTPGVVLLGSGGLWEMLDDSRPGEEALQLLGSCRLKECGPRIASGKLTSEAKSRWQQ
;
A
#
# COMPACT_ATOMS: atom_id res chain seq x y z
N GLY A 1 10.42 20.12 4.66
CA GLY A 1 9.65 21.36 4.87
C GLY A 1 10.44 22.51 4.29
N GLU A 2 9.85 23.17 3.29
CA GLU A 2 10.25 24.39 2.58
C GLU A 2 11.60 24.47 1.82
N ARG A 3 12.67 23.71 2.11
CA ARG A 3 13.93 23.84 1.31
C ARG A 3 14.62 22.55 0.86
N PHE A 4 14.12 21.38 1.24
CA PHE A 4 14.59 20.08 0.73
C PHE A 4 13.41 19.09 0.65
N PRO A 5 13.41 18.15 -0.31
CA PRO A 5 12.44 17.06 -0.33
C PRO A 5 12.53 16.33 1.01
N GLY A 6 11.44 16.36 1.77
CA GLY A 6 11.31 15.55 2.98
C GLY A 6 10.51 14.31 2.62
N LEU A 7 11.03 13.13 2.90
CA LEU A 7 10.18 11.94 2.94
C LEU A 7 9.24 12.07 4.15
N TYR A 8 7.97 11.72 3.97
CA TYR A 8 7.01 11.65 5.08
C TYR A 8 7.28 10.44 6.01
N ALA A 9 8.16 9.52 5.61
CA ALA A 9 8.50 8.34 6.40
C ALA A 9 9.71 8.59 7.30
N THR A 10 9.71 8.00 8.50
CA THR A 10 10.86 7.95 9.42
C THR A 10 11.83 6.82 9.09
N ARG A 11 11.48 5.98 8.12
CA ARG A 11 12.30 4.86 7.64
C ARG A 11 12.33 4.83 6.13
N ALA A 12 13.51 4.69 5.55
CA ALA A 12 13.69 4.72 4.11
C ALA A 12 14.97 4.01 3.68
N PHE A 13 14.97 3.49 2.45
CA PHE A 13 16.19 3.13 1.76
C PHE A 13 16.73 4.35 1.00
N GLY A 14 18.05 4.58 1.06
CA GLY A 14 18.73 5.57 0.20
C GLY A 14 18.57 7.05 0.59
N ASP A 15 17.85 7.39 1.67
CA ASP A 15 17.75 8.77 2.17
C ASP A 15 19.00 9.17 2.99
N ILE A 16 20.11 9.38 2.28
CA ILE A 16 21.42 9.70 2.89
C ILE A 16 21.36 11.04 3.65
N ALA A 17 20.62 12.03 3.13
CA ALA A 17 20.47 13.31 3.79
C ALA A 17 19.66 13.18 5.10
N GLY A 18 18.62 12.34 5.10
CA GLY A 18 17.79 12.06 6.27
C GLY A 18 18.47 11.21 7.34
N GLN A 19 19.49 10.41 7.01
CA GLN A 19 20.18 9.55 7.99
C GLN A 19 20.72 10.33 9.19
N ALA A 20 21.34 11.49 8.95
CA ALA A 20 21.85 12.36 10.01
C ALA A 20 20.74 12.97 10.90
N LEU A 21 19.49 12.94 10.42
CA LEU A 21 18.29 13.44 11.11
C LEU A 21 17.47 12.32 11.74
N GLY A 22 17.99 11.08 11.77
CA GLY A 22 17.34 9.94 12.42
C GLY A 22 16.49 9.04 11.51
N ILE A 23 16.53 9.25 10.18
CA ILE A 23 15.89 8.32 9.24
C ILE A 23 16.68 7.00 9.21
N VAL A 24 16.03 5.87 9.50
CA VAL A 24 16.68 4.55 9.58
C VAL A 24 16.26 3.62 8.44
N SER A 25 17.14 2.69 8.06
CA SER A 25 16.86 1.66 7.05
C SER A 25 16.40 0.32 7.64
N GLN A 26 16.42 0.18 8.97
CA GLN A 26 16.05 -1.07 9.64
C GLN A 26 14.56 -1.37 9.45
N PRO A 27 14.18 -2.52 8.86
CA PRO A 27 12.79 -2.88 8.69
C PRO A 27 12.17 -3.41 10.00
N ASP A 28 10.85 -3.27 10.11
CA ASP A 28 10.07 -4.07 11.05
C ASP A 28 9.79 -5.44 10.44
N ILE A 29 10.12 -6.51 11.17
CA ILE A 29 9.96 -7.88 10.70
C ILE A 29 8.77 -8.52 11.42
N ARG A 30 7.80 -9.00 10.64
CA ARG A 30 6.66 -9.80 11.14
C ARG A 30 6.62 -11.14 10.44
N LYS A 31 6.37 -12.21 11.18
CA LYS A 31 6.19 -13.57 10.65
C LYS A 31 4.72 -13.97 10.77
N THR A 32 4.11 -14.33 9.66
CA THR A 32 2.71 -14.72 9.58
C THR A 32 2.60 -16.08 8.88
N SER A 33 1.81 -17.01 9.44
CA SER A 33 1.49 -18.29 8.79
C SER A 33 0.15 -18.17 8.07
N PHE A 34 0.07 -18.79 6.88
CA PHE A 34 -1.17 -18.89 6.10
C PHE A 34 -1.66 -20.34 5.98
N ASP A 35 -1.12 -21.28 6.77
CA ASP A 35 -1.43 -22.72 6.58
C ASP A 35 -2.92 -23.05 6.71
N ARG A 36 -3.65 -22.32 7.57
CA ARG A 36 -5.10 -22.50 7.80
C ARG A 36 -5.98 -21.41 7.20
N THR A 37 -5.40 -20.44 6.52
CA THR A 37 -6.12 -19.25 6.07
C THR A 37 -6.01 -19.10 4.56
N PRO A 38 -6.96 -19.66 3.79
CA PRO A 38 -7.05 -19.32 2.37
C PRO A 38 -7.39 -17.84 2.25
N GLY A 39 -6.62 -17.10 1.46
CA GLY A 39 -6.80 -15.66 1.39
C GLY A 39 -5.97 -14.98 0.32
N VAL A 40 -5.98 -13.66 0.36
CA VAL A 40 -5.17 -12.79 -0.49
C VAL A 40 -4.22 -11.99 0.40
N VAL A 41 -2.98 -11.85 -0.04
CA VAL A 41 -2.03 -10.89 0.54
C VAL A 41 -1.98 -9.69 -0.40
N LEU A 42 -2.37 -8.53 0.10
CA LEU A 42 -2.35 -7.29 -0.66
C LEU A 42 -1.18 -6.42 -0.19
N LEU A 43 -0.28 -6.09 -1.11
CA LEU A 43 0.80 -5.15 -0.90
C LEU A 43 0.58 -3.98 -1.86
N GLY A 44 0.60 -2.76 -1.32
CA GLY A 44 0.43 -1.52 -2.07
C GLY A 44 1.31 -0.43 -1.49
N SER A 45 1.68 0.55 -2.31
CA SER A 45 2.38 1.76 -1.86
C SER A 45 1.42 2.72 -1.17
N GLY A 46 1.96 3.73 -0.46
CA GLY A 46 1.16 4.78 0.20
C GLY A 46 0.12 5.40 -0.73
N GLY A 47 0.50 5.76 -1.96
CA GLY A 47 -0.43 6.36 -2.93
C GLY A 47 -1.61 5.48 -3.36
N LEU A 48 -1.60 4.16 -3.12
CA LEU A 48 -2.82 3.33 -3.25
C LEU A 48 -3.71 3.53 -2.02
N TRP A 49 -3.14 3.36 -0.83
CA TRP A 49 -3.87 3.33 0.43
C TRP A 49 -4.44 4.69 0.83
N GLU A 50 -3.73 5.78 0.50
CA GLU A 50 -4.16 7.17 0.72
C GLU A 50 -5.43 7.52 -0.07
N MET A 51 -5.77 6.76 -1.12
CA MET A 51 -6.97 7.00 -1.94
C MET A 51 -8.17 6.15 -1.50
N LEU A 52 -7.97 5.24 -0.54
CA LEU A 52 -9.03 4.42 0.04
C LEU A 52 -9.52 5.06 1.35
N ASP A 53 -10.58 4.50 1.92
CA ASP A 53 -11.20 4.95 3.17
C ASP A 53 -10.17 5.09 4.29
N ASP A 54 -10.12 6.28 4.90
CA ASP A 54 -9.14 6.64 5.94
C ASP A 54 -9.22 5.74 7.19
N SER A 55 -10.41 5.19 7.48
CA SER A 55 -10.65 4.43 8.71
C SER A 55 -10.32 2.95 8.55
N ARG A 56 -10.65 2.36 7.41
CA ARG A 56 -10.55 0.91 7.15
C ARG A 56 -10.16 0.60 5.70
N PRO A 57 -8.99 1.06 5.23
CA PRO A 57 -8.59 0.94 3.82
C PRO A 57 -8.46 -0.53 3.35
N GLY A 58 -8.11 -1.44 4.26
CA GLY A 58 -8.04 -2.88 3.97
C GLY A 58 -9.39 -3.52 3.70
N GLU A 59 -10.45 -3.10 4.39
CA GLU A 59 -11.80 -3.63 4.16
C GLU A 59 -12.35 -3.16 2.82
N GLU A 60 -12.16 -1.89 2.48
CA GLU A 60 -12.56 -1.37 1.17
C GLU A 60 -11.80 -2.05 0.03
N ALA A 61 -10.48 -2.23 0.17
CA ALA A 61 -9.69 -2.95 -0.83
C ALA A 61 -10.22 -4.38 -1.05
N LEU A 62 -10.63 -5.08 0.00
CA LEU A 62 -11.24 -6.40 -0.10
C LEU A 62 -12.62 -6.36 -0.78
N GLN A 63 -13.44 -5.34 -0.53
CA GLN A 63 -14.72 -5.15 -1.20
C GLN A 63 -14.54 -4.92 -2.71
N LEU A 64 -13.58 -4.06 -3.09
CA LEU A 64 -13.21 -3.83 -4.49
C LEU A 64 -12.70 -5.11 -5.15
N LEU A 65 -11.85 -5.89 -4.47
CA LEU A 65 -11.40 -7.19 -5.00
C LEU A 65 -12.54 -8.21 -5.13
N GLY A 66 -13.51 -8.17 -4.21
CA GLY A 66 -14.72 -8.99 -4.24
C GLY A 66 -15.58 -8.70 -5.46
N SER A 67 -15.83 -7.42 -5.77
CA SER A 67 -16.60 -7.01 -6.95
C SER A 67 -15.90 -7.37 -8.26
N CYS A 68 -14.57 -7.50 -8.24
CA CYS A 68 -13.76 -7.86 -9.39
C CYS A 68 -13.75 -9.37 -9.71
N ARG A 69 -14.34 -10.22 -8.86
CA ARG A 69 -14.26 -11.68 -8.96
C ARG A 69 -12.80 -12.15 -9.09
N LEU A 70 -11.98 -11.79 -8.10
CA LEU A 70 -10.53 -12.09 -8.06
C LEU A 70 -10.19 -13.54 -8.44
N LYS A 71 -11.00 -14.51 -7.99
CA LYS A 71 -10.80 -15.95 -8.28
C LYS A 71 -10.89 -16.27 -9.78
N GLU A 72 -11.65 -15.51 -10.55
CA GLU A 72 -11.89 -15.73 -11.98
C GLU A 72 -10.93 -14.91 -12.84
N CYS A 73 -10.73 -13.63 -12.52
CA CYS A 73 -9.90 -12.73 -13.34
C CYS A 73 -8.40 -12.76 -12.99
N GLY A 74 -8.05 -13.33 -11.82
CA GLY A 74 -6.69 -13.43 -11.35
C GLY A 74 -6.10 -12.13 -10.81
N PRO A 75 -4.91 -12.20 -10.18
CA PRO A 75 -4.34 -11.10 -9.42
C PRO A 75 -3.97 -9.89 -10.26
N ARG A 76 -3.50 -10.08 -11.50
CA ARG A 76 -3.08 -8.98 -12.40
C ARG A 76 -4.24 -8.05 -12.76
N ILE A 77 -5.39 -8.62 -13.11
CA ILE A 77 -6.56 -7.82 -13.48
C ILE A 77 -7.13 -7.13 -12.24
N ALA A 78 -7.21 -7.86 -11.13
CA ALA A 78 -7.73 -7.33 -9.89
C ALA A 78 -6.86 -6.19 -9.32
N SER A 79 -5.53 -6.32 -9.34
CA SER A 79 -4.62 -5.24 -8.94
C SER A 79 -4.74 -4.03 -9.86
N GLY A 80 -4.87 -4.26 -11.17
CA GLY A 80 -5.09 -3.19 -12.15
C GLY A 80 -6.34 -2.38 -11.85
N LYS A 81 -7.45 -3.03 -11.46
CA LYS A 81 -8.67 -2.35 -11.06
C LYS A 81 -8.51 -1.53 -9.77
N LEU A 82 -7.83 -2.06 -8.75
CA LEU A 82 -7.50 -1.29 -7.55
C LEU A 82 -6.70 -0.02 -7.89
N THR A 83 -5.70 -0.14 -8.77
CA THR A 83 -4.91 1.02 -9.21
C THR A 83 -5.72 2.00 -10.04
N SER A 84 -6.62 1.52 -10.91
CA SER A 84 -7.52 2.38 -11.69
C SER A 84 -8.47 3.17 -10.80
N GLU A 85 -9.03 2.53 -9.76
CA GLU A 85 -9.89 3.17 -8.78
C GLU A 85 -9.16 4.28 -8.02
N ALA A 86 -7.99 3.96 -7.44
CA ALA A 86 -7.17 4.94 -6.74
C ALA A 86 -6.75 6.12 -7.63
N LYS A 87 -6.37 5.84 -8.89
CA LYS A 87 -6.06 6.89 -9.86
C LYS A 87 -7.27 7.78 -10.16
N SER A 88 -8.46 7.19 -10.30
CA SER A 88 -9.68 7.95 -10.57
C SER A 88 -10.01 8.92 -9.42
N ARG A 89 -9.77 8.51 -8.18
CA ARG A 89 -9.99 9.35 -6.99
C ARG A 89 -8.96 10.46 -6.85
N TRP A 90 -7.69 10.16 -7.14
CA TRP A 90 -6.62 11.16 -7.14
C TRP A 90 -6.86 12.32 -8.13
N GLN A 91 -7.61 12.05 -9.21
CA GLN A 91 -7.92 13.04 -10.24
C GLN A 91 -9.18 13.89 -9.96
N GLN A 92 -9.90 13.64 -8.86
CA GLN A 92 -11.06 14.44 -8.41
C GLN A 92 -10.61 15.56 -7.48
#